data_AF-A0A066ZMK7-F1
#
_entry.id   AF-A0A066ZMK7-F1
#
_cell.length_a   1.000
_cell.length_b   1.000
_cell.length_c   1.000
_cell.angle_alpha   90.00
_cell.angle_beta   90.00
_cell.angle_gamma   90.00
#
_symmetry.space_group_name_H-M   'P 1'
#
loop_
_entity.id
_entity.type
_entity.pdbx_description
1 polymer ?
#
loop_
_entity_poly.entity_id
_entity_poly.type
_entity_poly.pdbx_seq_one_letter_code
_entity_poly.pdbx_strand_id
1 'polypeptide(L)'
;MYQSLEDFASTRQKAVNDGLESRELAALMVEKFAEGMNACGTDKIHQADQLCESIDPNYQKNRRLRYERFATLTLTARQTK
;
A
#
# COMPACT_ATOMS: atom_id res chain seq x y z
N MET A 1 -16.82 -5.31 -1.17
CA MET A 1 -16.18 -4.52 -2.25
C MET A 1 -15.98 -3.13 -1.69
N TYR A 2 -14.74 -2.65 -1.57
CA TYR A 2 -14.48 -1.30 -1.04
C TYR A 2 -14.93 -0.27 -2.09
N GLN A 3 -15.64 0.77 -1.66
CA GLN A 3 -16.18 1.79 -2.57
C GLN A 3 -15.12 2.83 -2.95
N SER A 4 -14.11 3.01 -2.10
CA SER A 4 -13.03 3.96 -2.33
C SER A 4 -11.70 3.50 -1.69
N LEU A 5 -10.62 4.19 -2.07
CA LEU A 5 -9.30 4.04 -1.43
C LEU A 5 -9.34 4.43 0.05
N GLU A 6 -10.17 5.41 0.43
CA GLU A 6 -10.33 5.89 1.80
C GLU A 6 -11.04 4.84 2.68
N ASP A 7 -12.07 4.18 2.16
CA ASP A 7 -12.75 3.09 2.86
C ASP A 7 -11.79 1.92 3.11
N PHE A 8 -10.95 1.62 2.12
CA PHE A 8 -9.93 0.60 2.27
C PHE A 8 -8.91 1.00 3.33
N ALA A 9 -8.37 2.22 3.26
CA ALA A 9 -7.39 2.73 4.21
C ALA A 9 -7.93 2.79 5.64
N SER A 10 -9.17 3.24 5.85
CA SER A 10 -9.80 3.26 7.18
C SER A 10 -9.96 1.85 7.77
N THR A 11 -10.28 0.86 6.94
CA THR A 11 -10.36 -0.54 7.36
C THR A 11 -8.99 -1.07 7.81
N ARG A 12 -7.91 -0.71 7.11
CA ARG A 12 -6.54 -1.06 7.50
C ARG A 12 -6.12 -0.34 8.79
N GLN A 13 -6.43 0.95 8.91
CA GLN A 13 -6.18 1.72 10.14
C GLN A 13 -6.86 1.08 11.36
N LYS A 14 -8.11 0.63 11.19
CA LYS A 14 -8.83 -0.10 12.25
C LYS A 14 -8.11 -1.40 12.61
N ALA A 15 -7.70 -2.20 11.62
CA ALA A 15 -6.96 -3.44 11.87
C ALA A 15 -5.64 -3.21 12.64
N VAL A 16 -4.94 -2.10 12.37
CA VAL A 16 -3.78 -1.68 13.15
C VAL A 16 -4.16 -1.34 14.59
N ASN A 17 -5.23 -0.56 14.79
CA ASN A 17 -5.68 -0.17 16.12
C ASN A 17 -6.15 -1.37 16.96
N ASP A 18 -6.75 -2.37 16.30
CA ASP A 18 -7.19 -3.63 16.90
C ASP A 18 -6.01 -4.60 17.14
N GLY A 19 -4.78 -4.24 16.74
CA GLY A 19 -3.57 -5.06 16.89
C GLY A 19 -3.49 -6.26 15.95
N LEU A 20 -4.33 -6.30 14.90
CA LEU A 20 -4.39 -7.39 13.93
C LEU A 20 -3.34 -7.25 12.82
N GLU A 21 -2.89 -6.02 12.54
CA GLU A 21 -1.93 -5.71 11.50
C GLU A 21 -0.85 -4.75 12.01
N SER A 22 0.37 -4.85 11.47
CA SER A 22 1.40 -3.85 11.69
C SER A 22 1.13 -2.61 10.82
N ARG A 23 1.60 -1.43 11.26
CA ARG A 23 1.45 -0.18 10.50
C ARG A 23 2.07 -0.28 9.12
N GLU A 24 3.24 -0.90 9.03
CA GLU A 24 3.99 -1.09 7.79
C GLU A 24 3.24 -1.98 6.79
N LEU A 25 2.63 -3.06 7.27
CA LEU A 25 1.83 -3.97 6.45
C LEU A 25 0.54 -3.30 5.97
N ALA A 26 -0.15 -2.61 6.86
CA ALA A 26 -1.36 -1.87 6.55
C ALA A 26 -1.11 -0.78 5.49
N ALA A 27 -0.06 0.03 5.66
CA ALA A 27 0.33 1.05 4.69
C ALA A 27 0.74 0.44 3.33
N LEU A 28 1.48 -0.68 3.33
CA LEU A 28 1.83 -1.39 2.09
C LEU A 28 0.57 -1.88 1.35
N MET A 29 -0.44 -2.40 2.05
CA MET A 29 -1.67 -2.83 1.41
C MET A 29 -2.42 -1.66 0.76
N VAL A 30 -2.49 -0.50 1.42
CA VAL A 30 -3.09 0.71 0.85
C VAL A 30 -2.34 1.16 -0.40
N GLU A 31 -1.01 1.20 -0.35
CA GLU A 31 -0.13 1.49 -1.50
C GLU A 31 -0.43 0.56 -2.69
N LYS A 32 -0.52 -0.76 -2.46
CA LYS A 32 -0.80 -1.75 -3.52
C LYS A 32 -2.24 -1.70 -4.04
N PHE A 33 -3.20 -1.38 -3.19
CA PHE A 33 -4.57 -1.18 -3.64
C PHE A 33 -4.68 0.04 -4.57
N ALA A 34 -4.00 1.14 -4.22
CA ALA A 34 -3.93 2.33 -5.06
C ALA A 34 -3.22 2.08 -6.41
N GLU A 35 -2.13 1.30 -6.42
CA GLU A 35 -1.48 0.87 -7.68
C GLU A 35 -2.46 0.10 -8.59
N GLY A 36 -3.26 -0.81 -8.02
CA GLY A 36 -4.30 -1.54 -8.75
C GLY A 36 -5.40 -0.62 -9.28
N MET A 37 -5.87 0.33 -8.48
CA MET A 37 -6.82 1.36 -8.90
C MET A 37 -6.27 2.22 -10.05
N ASN A 38 -4.99 2.59 -9.99
CA ASN A 38 -4.33 3.34 -11.06
C ASN A 38 -4.25 2.55 -12.37
N ALA A 39 -3.95 1.25 -12.30
CA ALA A 39 -3.99 0.38 -13.47
C ALA A 39 -5.39 0.27 -14.10
N CYS A 40 -6.45 0.47 -13.30
CA CYS A 40 -7.83 0.56 -13.78
C CYS A 40 -8.26 1.97 -14.25
N GLY A 41 -7.31 2.92 -14.35
CA GLY A 41 -7.56 4.27 -14.86
C GLY A 41 -8.02 5.29 -13.81
N THR A 42 -7.97 4.95 -12.52
CA THR A 42 -8.23 5.91 -11.43
C THR A 42 -6.92 6.42 -10.84
N ASP A 43 -6.53 7.65 -11.19
CA ASP A 43 -5.34 8.30 -10.63
C ASP A 43 -5.56 8.65 -9.15
N LYS A 44 -5.07 7.77 -8.28
CA LYS A 44 -5.24 7.81 -6.83
C LYS A 44 -3.90 7.76 -6.10
N ILE A 45 -2.78 7.88 -6.82
CA ILE A 45 -1.44 7.65 -6.26
C ILE A 45 -1.10 8.71 -5.20
N HIS A 46 -1.34 9.98 -5.49
CA HIS A 46 -1.07 11.06 -4.53
C HIS A 46 -1.92 10.97 -3.26
N GLN A 47 -3.17 10.51 -3.40
CA GLN A 47 -4.07 10.28 -2.26
C GLN A 47 -3.59 9.10 -1.40
N ALA A 48 -3.03 8.07 -2.03
CA ALA A 48 -2.49 6.90 -1.33
C ALA A 48 -1.32 7.27 -0.42
N ASP A 49 -0.40 8.12 -0.87
CA ASP A 49 0.75 8.52 -0.05
C ASP A 49 0.32 9.22 1.25
N GLN A 50 -0.66 10.12 1.19
CA GLN A 50 -1.21 10.79 2.38
C GLN A 50 -1.88 9.80 3.34
N LEU A 51 -2.65 8.85 2.81
CA LEU A 51 -3.31 7.82 3.61
C LEU A 51 -2.29 6.87 4.26
N CYS A 52 -1.26 6.48 3.51
CA CYS A 52 -0.18 5.66 4.03
C CYS A 52 0.60 6.36 5.15
N GLU A 53 0.89 7.65 5.02
CA GLU A 53 1.54 8.44 6.08
C GLU A 53 0.68 8.57 7.34
N SER A 54 -0.66 8.60 7.20
CA SER A 54 -1.57 8.61 8.35
C SER A 54 -1.55 7.28 9.14
N ILE A 55 -1.36 6.16 8.45
CA ILE A 55 -1.31 4.81 9.05
C ILE A 55 0.08 4.51 9.62
N ASP A 56 1.12 4.83 8.86
CA ASP A 56 2.52 4.66 9.22
C ASP A 56 3.25 6.01 9.10
N PRO A 57 3.49 6.73 10.21
CA PRO A 57 4.25 7.97 10.19
C PRO A 57 5.69 7.81 9.66
N ASN A 58 6.23 6.59 9.66
CA ASN A 58 7.54 6.27 9.09
C ASN A 58 7.44 5.75 7.65
N TYR A 59 6.27 5.86 7.01
CA TYR A 59 5.97 5.27 5.69
C TYR A 59 7.03 5.60 4.65
N GLN A 60 7.48 6.86 4.52
CA GLN A 60 8.50 7.23 3.52
C GLN A 60 9.82 6.49 3.73
N LYS A 61 10.28 6.38 4.99
CA LYS A 61 11.50 5.64 5.33
C LYS A 61 11.31 4.14 5.11
N ASN A 62 10.18 3.60 5.52
CA ASN A 62 9.85 2.18 5.36
C ASN A 62 9.63 1.80 3.90
N ARG A 63 9.05 2.69 3.09
CA ARG A 63 8.87 2.56 1.64
C ARG A 63 10.21 2.51 0.95
N ARG A 64 11.10 3.46 1.24
CA ARG A 64 12.47 3.44 0.75
C ARG A 64 13.19 2.15 1.14
N LEU A 65 13.08 1.69 2.39
CA LEU A 65 13.65 0.42 2.83
C LEU A 65 13.04 -0.80 2.12
N ARG A 66 11.72 -0.80 1.85
CA ARG A 66 11.06 -1.85 1.06
C ARG A 66 11.61 -1.89 -0.35
N TYR A 67 11.76 -0.75 -1.01
CA TYR A 67 12.35 -0.70 -2.34
C TYR A 67 13.84 -1.04 -2.31
N GLU A 68 14.63 -0.59 -1.34
CA GLU A 68 16.04 -0.97 -1.21
C GLU A 68 16.21 -2.48 -0.94
N ARG A 69 15.33 -3.07 -0.13
CA ARG A 69 15.38 -4.50 0.24
C ARG A 69 14.81 -5.42 -0.83
N PHE A 70 13.88 -4.94 -1.65
CA PHE A 70 13.16 -5.72 -2.66
C PHE A 70 13.31 -5.19 -4.09
N ALA A 71 14.24 -4.28 -4.38
CA ALA A 71 14.51 -3.78 -5.74
C ALA A 71 14.88 -4.91 -6.73
N THR A 72 15.28 -6.08 -6.24
CA THR A 72 15.53 -7.29 -7.03
C THR A 72 14.34 -8.24 -7.18
N LEU A 73 13.18 -7.96 -6.57
CA LEU A 73 11.93 -8.68 -6.83
C LEU A 73 11.28 -8.10 -8.08
N THR A 74 11.89 -8.38 -9.22
CA THR A 74 11.30 -8.12 -10.52
C THR A 74 10.10 -9.05 -10.71
N LEU A 75 8.88 -8.51 -10.66
CA LEU A 75 7.65 -9.25 -10.96
C LEU A 75 7.51 -9.62 -12.47
N THR A 76 8.53 -9.39 -13.29
CA THR A 76 8.56 -9.76 -14.72
C THR A 76 9.10 -11.15 -15.00
N ALA A 77 9.23 -12.04 -14.02
CA ALA A 77 9.40 -13.46 -14.29
C ALA A 77 8.05 -14.10 -14.68
N ARG A 78 7.51 -13.66 -15.81
CA ARG A 78 6.52 -14.43 -16.57
C ARG A 78 7.27 -15.68 -17.04
N GLN A 79 7.10 -16.81 -16.34
CA GLN A 79 7.53 -18.09 -16.86
C GLN A 79 6.65 -18.40 -18.08
N THR A 80 7.10 -17.96 -19.25
CA THR A 80 6.67 -18.51 -20.52
C THR A 80 7.20 -19.94 -20.61
N LYS A 81 6.26 -20.89 -20.52
CA LYS A 81 6.27 -22.30 -20.96
C LYS A 81 7.61 -23.04 -20.99
#